data_AF-A0A0A7LAA0-F1
#
_entry.id   AF-A0A0A7LAA0-F1
#
_cell.length_a   1.000
_cell.length_b   1.000
_cell.length_c   1.000
_cell.angle_alpha   90.00
_cell.angle_beta   90.00
_cell.angle_gamma   90.00
#
_symmetry.space_group_name_H-M   'P 1'
#
loop_
_entity.id
_entity.type
_entity.pdbx_description
1 polymer ?
#
loop_
_entity_poly.entity_id
_entity_poly.type
_entity_poly.pdbx_seq_one_letter_code
_entity_poly.pdbx_strand_id
1 'polypeptide(L)'
;MEIEILEMGEMKGSFKLKNSSPAMANALRRTMLTDIPKMAIDKVEFHLGPIMQDDKEYESVTPLFDEIIAHRLGMVPVPTDHQLFGYQKDCVCGGEGCPNCTIMYSLNKIGPCTVLSGDMMPLGNPDLAVKDQFIPIAELTDGQAVLIYATAVMGTARTHAKWQAAFGVGYKYVPIIKVDEKKAGDASTIKCAEMCPRGVFEVKSGKLKVKNPLNCSMCKECESTSKGAVLVGADDSNFYFKYETDGSLTAKQVLDKAMEIIATQSEATFSHINEAI
;
A
#
# COMPACT_ATOMS: atom_id res chain seq x y z
N MET A 1 -8.63 -1.06 -22.75
CA MET A 1 -7.78 -1.09 -21.54
C MET A 1 -7.43 -2.53 -21.24
N GLU A 2 -6.14 -2.84 -21.08
CA GLU A 2 -5.63 -4.18 -20.78
C GLU A 2 -4.53 -4.08 -19.70
N ILE A 3 -4.45 -5.04 -18.79
CA ILE A 3 -3.43 -5.10 -17.73
C ILE A 3 -2.50 -6.29 -17.99
N GLU A 4 -1.21 -6.03 -18.17
CA GLU A 4 -0.16 -7.04 -18.24
C GLU A 4 0.61 -7.04 -16.91
N ILE A 5 0.47 -8.10 -16.11
CA ILE A 5 1.17 -8.24 -14.84
C ILE A 5 2.66 -8.55 -15.09
N LEU A 6 3.55 -7.80 -14.43
CA LEU A 6 5.00 -8.04 -14.46
C LEU A 6 5.52 -8.66 -13.17
N GLU A 7 5.04 -8.19 -12.02
CA GLU A 7 5.38 -8.68 -10.69
C GLU A 7 4.11 -8.65 -9.84
N MET A 8 3.79 -9.74 -9.14
CA MET A 8 2.68 -9.80 -8.20
C MET A 8 3.11 -10.65 -7.00
N GLY A 9 3.63 -9.98 -5.98
CA GLY A 9 3.93 -10.58 -4.69
C GLY A 9 2.84 -10.28 -3.66
N GLU A 10 3.08 -10.70 -2.42
CA GLU A 10 2.17 -10.45 -1.30
C GLU A 10 1.95 -8.94 -1.08
N MET A 11 3.03 -8.17 -0.92
CA MET A 11 2.94 -6.74 -0.58
C MET A 11 3.34 -5.78 -1.69
N LYS A 12 3.75 -6.28 -2.85
CA LYS A 12 4.29 -5.45 -3.95
C LYS A 12 3.76 -5.93 -5.29
N GLY A 13 3.33 -4.97 -6.11
CA GLY A 13 2.82 -5.23 -7.45
C GLY A 13 3.43 -4.30 -8.50
N SER A 14 3.63 -4.83 -9.70
CA SER A 14 3.93 -4.02 -10.89
C SER A 14 3.29 -4.58 -12.15
N PHE A 15 2.74 -3.70 -12.98
CA PHE A 15 2.00 -4.08 -14.18
C PHE A 15 2.07 -2.99 -15.25
N LYS A 16 1.82 -3.35 -16.51
CA LYS A 16 1.59 -2.38 -17.58
C LYS A 16 0.09 -2.22 -17.81
N LEU A 17 -0.36 -0.98 -17.84
CA LEU A 17 -1.68 -0.58 -18.31
C LEU A 17 -1.57 -0.22 -19.79
N LYS A 18 -2.14 -1.05 -20.67
CA LYS A 18 -2.09 -0.85 -22.12
C LYS A 18 -3.36 -0.27 -22.69
N ASN A 19 -3.22 0.40 -23.83
CA ASN A 19 -4.32 0.97 -24.61
C ASN A 19 -5.24 1.82 -23.71
N SER A 20 -4.62 2.77 -23.01
CA SER A 20 -5.27 3.62 -22.03
C SER A 20 -4.86 5.07 -22.20
N SER A 21 -5.36 5.96 -21.36
CA SER A 21 -5.05 7.38 -21.39
C SER A 21 -4.38 7.83 -20.09
N PRO A 22 -3.67 8.98 -20.08
CA PRO A 22 -3.11 9.54 -18.85
C PRO A 22 -4.19 9.81 -17.78
N ALA A 23 -5.40 10.17 -18.21
CA ALA A 23 -6.54 10.39 -17.33
C ALA A 23 -6.95 9.09 -16.62
N MET A 24 -7.09 7.99 -17.36
CA MET A 24 -7.46 6.69 -16.79
C MET A 24 -6.35 6.12 -15.90
N ALA A 25 -5.08 6.26 -16.31
CA ALA A 25 -3.94 5.87 -15.47
C ALA A 25 -3.93 6.64 -14.13
N ASN A 26 -4.13 7.96 -14.18
CA ASN A 26 -4.18 8.76 -12.94
C ASN A 26 -5.43 8.47 -12.11
N ALA A 27 -6.57 8.16 -12.73
CA ALA A 27 -7.77 7.72 -12.02
C ALA A 27 -7.47 6.44 -11.23
N LEU A 28 -6.93 5.41 -11.88
CA LEU A 28 -6.52 4.17 -11.21
C LEU A 28 -5.53 4.42 -10.07
N ARG A 29 -4.51 5.25 -10.30
CA ARG A 29 -3.55 5.64 -9.26
C ARG A 29 -4.24 6.28 -8.06
N ARG A 30 -5.20 7.19 -8.28
CA ARG A 30 -5.93 7.87 -7.20
C ARG A 30 -6.85 6.91 -6.46
N THR A 31 -7.58 6.06 -7.18
CA THR A 31 -8.45 5.04 -6.58
C THR A 31 -7.65 4.12 -5.66
N MET A 32 -6.49 3.64 -6.12
CA MET A 32 -5.61 2.80 -5.30
C MET A 32 -5.12 3.50 -4.02
N LEU A 33 -4.85 4.80 -4.09
CA LEU A 33 -4.37 5.58 -2.95
C LEU A 33 -5.48 5.92 -1.95
N THR A 34 -6.68 6.28 -2.41
CA THR A 34 -7.67 6.93 -1.53
C THR A 34 -8.95 6.13 -1.31
N ASP A 35 -9.31 5.23 -2.22
CA ASP A 35 -10.69 4.73 -2.31
C ASP A 35 -10.86 3.30 -1.86
N ILE A 36 -9.76 2.55 -1.80
CA ILE A 36 -9.80 1.16 -1.34
C ILE A 36 -10.19 1.11 0.14
N PRO A 37 -11.28 0.39 0.49
CA PRO A 37 -11.67 0.18 1.87
C PRO A 37 -10.67 -0.70 2.60
N LYS A 38 -10.31 -0.34 3.83
CA LYS A 38 -9.41 -1.10 4.70
C LYS A 38 -9.94 -1.09 6.13
N MET A 39 -9.65 -2.11 6.92
CA MET A 39 -9.82 -2.10 8.38
C MET A 39 -8.67 -1.33 9.04
N ALA A 40 -8.97 -0.46 10.01
CA ALA A 40 -7.96 0.17 10.86
C ALA A 40 -8.54 0.46 12.24
N ILE A 41 -7.68 0.49 13.27
CA ILE A 41 -8.09 0.83 14.64
C ILE A 41 -8.66 2.25 14.67
N ASP A 42 -9.85 2.38 15.26
CA ASP A 42 -10.58 3.65 15.35
C ASP A 42 -10.94 4.02 16.77
N LYS A 43 -11.29 3.03 17.60
CA LYS A 43 -11.54 3.22 19.03
C LYS A 43 -10.48 2.46 19.84
N VAL A 44 -9.93 3.11 20.86
CA VAL A 44 -9.00 2.51 21.81
C VAL A 44 -9.53 2.80 23.22
N GLU A 45 -9.73 1.74 24.00
CA GLU A 45 -10.23 1.79 25.37
C GLU A 45 -9.11 1.35 26.31
N PHE A 46 -8.65 2.29 27.14
CA PHE A 46 -7.61 2.04 28.15
C PHE A 46 -8.27 1.63 29.46
N HIS A 47 -7.87 0.47 30.00
CA HIS A 47 -8.29 0.04 31.32
C HIS A 47 -7.24 0.42 32.35
N LEU A 48 -7.52 1.48 33.08
CA LEU A 48 -6.66 1.98 34.14
C LEU A 48 -6.97 1.26 35.45
N GLY A 49 -5.93 1.09 36.28
CA GLY A 49 -6.04 0.46 37.59
C GLY A 49 -4.97 -0.60 37.83
N PRO A 50 -4.98 -1.21 39.03
CA PRO A 50 -4.04 -2.24 39.40
C PRO A 50 -4.38 -3.57 38.72
N ILE A 51 -3.35 -4.21 38.18
CA ILE A 51 -3.39 -5.56 37.60
C ILE A 51 -2.59 -6.46 38.52
N MET A 52 -3.25 -7.50 39.05
CA MET A 52 -2.60 -8.51 39.88
C MET A 52 -2.11 -9.66 39.01
N GLN A 53 -0.81 -9.96 39.06
CA GLN A 53 -0.23 -11.16 38.47
C GLN A 53 0.81 -11.74 39.43
N ASP A 54 0.70 -13.03 39.75
CA ASP A 54 1.63 -13.76 40.61
C ASP A 54 1.90 -13.06 41.96
N ASP A 55 0.83 -12.60 42.63
CA ASP A 55 0.86 -11.85 43.90
C ASP A 55 1.65 -10.52 43.87
N LYS A 56 1.99 -10.02 42.67
CA LYS A 56 2.57 -8.70 42.43
C LYS A 56 1.55 -7.78 41.77
N GLU A 57 1.47 -6.56 42.29
CA GLU A 57 0.64 -5.49 41.76
C GLU A 57 1.41 -4.71 40.68
N TYR A 58 0.76 -4.51 39.54
CA TYR A 58 1.24 -3.71 38.45
C TYR A 58 0.25 -2.59 38.16
N GLU A 59 0.73 -1.40 37.86
CA GLU A 59 -0.14 -0.29 37.47
C GLU A 59 -0.30 -0.28 35.95
N SER A 60 -1.55 -0.25 35.47
CA SER A 60 -1.86 -0.05 34.06
C SER A 60 -1.60 1.40 33.63
N VAL A 61 -0.31 1.77 33.65
CA VAL A 61 0.24 3.07 33.27
C VAL A 61 1.47 2.87 32.41
N THR A 62 1.55 3.63 31.33
CA THR A 62 2.64 3.56 30.36
C THR A 62 3.50 4.83 30.41
N PRO A 63 4.76 4.80 29.96
CA PRO A 63 5.57 6.01 29.86
C PRO A 63 5.07 7.01 28.81
N LEU A 64 4.26 6.54 27.85
CA LEU A 64 3.60 7.35 26.84
C LEU A 64 2.18 7.69 27.28
N PHE A 65 1.69 8.87 26.91
CA PHE A 65 0.29 9.23 27.09
C PHE A 65 -0.62 8.38 26.19
N ASP A 66 -1.85 8.17 26.64
CA ASP A 66 -2.88 7.37 25.97
C ASP A 66 -3.08 7.81 24.51
N GLU A 67 -3.08 9.12 24.22
CA GLU A 67 -3.26 9.64 22.86
C GLU A 67 -2.13 9.22 21.91
N ILE A 68 -0.90 9.12 22.43
CA ILE A 68 0.26 8.70 21.63
C ILE A 68 0.17 7.20 21.34
N ILE A 69 -0.23 6.40 22.32
CA ILE A 69 -0.43 4.95 22.12
C ILE A 69 -1.60 4.71 21.16
N ALA A 70 -2.72 5.40 21.34
CA ALA A 70 -3.88 5.31 20.47
C ALA A 70 -3.52 5.70 19.02
N HIS A 71 -2.74 6.76 18.83
CA HIS A 71 -2.24 7.14 17.51
C HIS A 71 -1.37 6.04 16.88
N ARG A 72 -0.45 5.44 17.66
CA ARG A 72 0.40 4.34 17.17
C ARG A 72 -0.44 3.11 16.79
N LEU A 73 -1.38 2.71 17.65
CA LEU A 73 -2.33 1.61 17.38
C LEU A 73 -3.17 1.88 16.13
N GLY A 74 -3.61 3.12 15.92
CA GLY A 74 -4.30 3.57 14.72
C GLY A 74 -3.54 3.31 13.43
N MET A 75 -2.21 3.29 13.48
CA MET A 75 -1.33 3.09 12.32
C MET A 75 -0.87 1.64 12.14
N VAL A 76 -1.20 0.72 13.06
CA VAL A 76 -0.89 -0.70 12.91
C VAL A 76 -1.78 -1.29 11.79
N PRO A 77 -1.20 -1.91 10.75
CA PRO A 77 -1.97 -2.49 9.67
C PRO A 77 -2.62 -3.81 10.12
N VAL A 78 -3.93 -3.75 10.37
CA VAL A 78 -4.73 -4.94 10.68
C VAL A 78 -5.22 -5.62 9.39
N PRO A 79 -5.41 -6.95 9.37
CA PRO A 79 -5.95 -7.66 8.21
C PRO A 79 -7.31 -7.11 7.76
N THR A 80 -7.52 -7.07 6.45
CA THR A 80 -8.81 -6.70 5.86
C THR A 80 -9.32 -7.83 4.99
N ASP A 81 -10.57 -8.22 5.20
CA ASP A 81 -11.30 -9.15 4.36
C ASP A 81 -12.65 -8.53 3.95
N HIS A 82 -12.79 -8.19 2.67
CA HIS A 82 -14.01 -7.56 2.12
C HIS A 82 -15.20 -8.52 2.01
N GLN A 83 -15.01 -9.83 2.18
CA GLN A 83 -16.09 -10.80 2.20
C GLN A 83 -16.67 -10.96 3.61
N LEU A 84 -15.83 -10.82 4.63
CA LEU A 84 -16.23 -10.94 6.03
C LEU A 84 -16.75 -9.62 6.62
N PHE A 85 -16.17 -8.49 6.21
CA PHE A 85 -16.46 -7.19 6.81
C PHE A 85 -17.08 -6.20 5.83
N GLY A 86 -18.12 -5.51 6.30
CA GLY A 86 -18.70 -4.33 5.64
C GLY A 86 -18.47 -3.05 6.44
N TYR A 87 -18.88 -1.92 5.87
CA TYR A 87 -18.90 -0.64 6.57
C TYR A 87 -19.89 -0.67 7.74
N GLN A 88 -19.49 -0.13 8.89
CA GLN A 88 -20.33 -0.06 10.09
C GLN A 88 -21.65 0.69 9.86
N LYS A 89 -21.60 1.79 9.09
CA LYS A 89 -22.79 2.59 8.72
C LYS A 89 -23.82 1.85 7.86
N ASP A 90 -23.38 0.84 7.11
CA ASP A 90 -24.22 0.07 6.18
C ASP A 90 -24.57 -1.30 6.78
N CYS A 91 -24.21 -1.54 8.05
CA CYS A 91 -24.38 -2.82 8.71
C CYS A 91 -25.79 -2.98 9.31
N VAL A 92 -26.30 -4.21 9.31
CA VAL A 92 -27.59 -4.59 9.91
C VAL A 92 -27.68 -4.33 11.41
N CYS A 93 -26.56 -4.15 12.10
CA CYS A 93 -26.52 -3.80 13.53
C CYS A 93 -26.77 -2.30 13.80
N GLY A 94 -27.11 -1.50 12.78
CA GLY A 94 -27.39 -0.07 12.96
C GLY A 94 -26.17 0.76 13.37
N GLY A 95 -24.97 0.22 13.19
CA GLY A 95 -23.72 0.87 13.55
C GLY A 95 -23.29 0.72 15.00
N GLU A 96 -23.93 -0.14 15.79
CA GLU A 96 -23.50 -0.42 17.18
C GLU A 96 -22.13 -1.12 17.27
N GLY A 97 -21.73 -1.79 16.18
CA GLY A 97 -20.52 -2.62 16.11
C GLY A 97 -20.85 -4.08 16.38
N CYS A 98 -20.51 -4.95 15.43
CA CYS A 98 -20.72 -6.39 15.55
C CYS A 98 -19.60 -7.15 14.82
N PRO A 99 -19.55 -8.49 14.92
CA PRO A 99 -18.53 -9.30 14.26
C PRO A 99 -18.46 -9.17 12.73
N ASN A 100 -19.49 -8.61 12.07
CA ASN A 100 -19.52 -8.41 10.61
C ASN A 100 -19.03 -7.01 10.17
N CYS A 101 -18.77 -6.08 11.09
CA CYS A 101 -18.33 -4.73 10.73
C CYS A 101 -17.18 -4.20 11.59
N THR A 102 -16.74 -4.97 12.59
CA THR A 102 -15.65 -4.61 13.50
C THR A 102 -14.73 -5.78 13.78
N ILE A 103 -13.47 -5.50 14.06
CA ILE A 103 -12.53 -6.45 14.67
C ILE A 103 -12.13 -5.86 16.02
N MET A 104 -12.28 -6.63 17.09
CA MET A 104 -11.82 -6.21 18.41
C MET A 104 -10.51 -6.91 18.73
N TYR A 105 -9.54 -6.16 19.24
CA TYR A 105 -8.26 -6.67 19.72
C TYR A 105 -8.14 -6.41 21.22
N SER A 106 -7.61 -7.39 21.95
CA SER A 106 -7.18 -7.24 23.33
C SER A 106 -5.66 -7.22 23.37
N LEU A 107 -5.09 -6.21 24.01
CA LEU A 107 -3.66 -6.11 24.29
C LEU A 107 -3.50 -6.07 25.80
N ASN A 108 -2.85 -7.09 26.35
CA ASN A 108 -2.54 -7.20 27.78
C ASN A 108 -1.08 -7.58 27.95
N LYS A 109 -0.28 -6.67 28.52
CA LYS A 109 1.16 -6.88 28.70
C LYS A 109 1.67 -6.25 29.98
N ILE A 110 2.59 -6.93 30.63
CA ILE A 110 3.24 -6.51 31.87
C ILE A 110 4.74 -6.35 31.63
N GLY A 111 5.30 -5.26 32.14
CA GLY A 111 6.71 -4.91 32.06
C GLY A 111 7.59 -5.65 33.08
N PRO A 112 8.92 -5.60 32.93
CA PRO A 112 9.65 -4.84 31.91
C PRO A 112 9.69 -5.55 30.54
N CYS A 113 9.21 -4.90 29.48
CA CYS A 113 9.27 -5.42 28.12
C CYS A 113 8.92 -4.35 27.07
N THR A 114 9.14 -4.65 25.79
CA THR A 114 8.56 -3.88 24.69
C THR A 114 7.22 -4.51 24.30
N VAL A 115 6.17 -3.70 24.27
CA VAL A 115 4.86 -4.05 23.72
C VAL A 115 4.94 -3.96 22.21
N LEU A 116 4.62 -5.06 21.52
CA LEU A 116 4.66 -5.18 20.07
C LEU A 116 3.24 -5.36 19.49
N SER A 117 3.07 -5.13 18.19
CA SER A 117 1.83 -5.42 17.47
C SER A 117 1.39 -6.87 17.56
N GLY A 118 2.32 -7.81 17.70
CA GLY A 118 2.02 -9.22 17.94
C GLY A 118 1.33 -9.50 19.28
N ASP A 119 1.41 -8.58 20.25
CA ASP A 119 0.70 -8.70 21.53
C ASP A 119 -0.79 -8.31 21.41
N MET A 120 -1.22 -7.78 20.26
CA MET A 120 -2.64 -7.50 19.96
C MET A 120 -3.35 -8.79 19.53
N MET A 121 -4.11 -9.39 20.43
CA MET A 121 -4.83 -10.63 20.17
C MET A 121 -6.26 -10.34 19.70
N PRO A 122 -6.70 -10.83 18.52
CA PRO A 122 -8.07 -10.65 18.08
C PRO A 122 -9.04 -11.41 18.99
N LEU A 123 -10.11 -10.74 19.40
CA LEU A 123 -11.23 -11.34 20.12
C LEU A 123 -12.16 -12.01 19.12
N GLY A 124 -11.93 -13.29 18.83
CA GLY A 124 -12.72 -14.06 17.88
C GLY A 124 -11.84 -14.90 16.98
N ASN A 125 -11.93 -14.67 15.66
CA ASN A 125 -11.17 -15.44 14.68
C ASN A 125 -9.64 -15.17 14.81
N PRO A 126 -8.81 -16.19 15.14
CA PRO A 126 -7.35 -16.04 15.23
C PRO A 126 -6.69 -15.61 13.92
N ASP A 127 -7.30 -15.88 12.76
CA ASP A 127 -6.76 -15.50 11.44
C ASP A 127 -6.73 -13.97 11.22
N LEU A 128 -7.37 -13.21 12.11
CA LEU A 128 -7.38 -11.74 12.12
C LEU A 128 -6.20 -11.15 12.91
N ALA A 129 -5.25 -11.97 13.34
CA ALA A 129 -4.04 -11.49 14.00
C ALA A 129 -3.25 -10.53 13.10
N VAL A 130 -2.58 -9.55 13.71
CA VAL A 130 -1.73 -8.61 12.97
C VAL A 130 -0.60 -9.39 12.29
N LYS A 131 -0.42 -9.18 10.98
CA LYS A 131 0.56 -9.92 10.17
C LYS A 131 1.99 -9.53 10.50
N ASP A 132 2.28 -8.23 10.60
CA ASP A 132 3.56 -7.75 11.09
C ASP A 132 3.52 -7.67 12.62
N GLN A 133 4.12 -8.66 13.27
CA GLN A 133 4.08 -8.84 14.72
C GLN A 133 5.17 -8.06 15.47
N PHE A 134 6.07 -7.37 14.76
CA PHE A 134 7.26 -6.77 15.35
C PHE A 134 7.22 -5.24 15.38
N ILE A 135 6.05 -4.62 15.16
CA ILE A 135 5.89 -3.17 15.22
C ILE A 135 5.88 -2.75 16.70
N PRO A 136 6.84 -1.95 17.18
CA PRO A 136 6.85 -1.52 18.57
C PRO A 136 5.72 -0.52 18.83
N ILE A 137 5.08 -0.64 20.00
CA ILE A 137 3.95 0.21 20.43
C ILE A 137 4.35 1.06 21.65
N ALA A 138 4.90 0.43 22.69
CA ALA A 138 5.34 1.10 23.91
C ALA A 138 6.44 0.28 24.58
N GLU A 139 7.27 0.93 25.38
CA GLU A 139 8.22 0.27 26.28
C GLU A 139 7.67 0.37 27.70
N LEU A 140 7.63 -0.75 28.42
CA LEU A 140 7.18 -0.82 29.80
C LEU A 140 8.37 -1.08 30.70
N THR A 141 8.46 -0.34 31.80
CA THR A 141 9.43 -0.59 32.87
C THR A 141 8.88 -1.55 33.92
N ASP A 142 9.67 -1.89 34.94
CA ASP A 142 9.18 -2.69 36.07
C ASP A 142 7.99 -1.97 36.76
N GLY A 143 6.99 -2.76 37.16
CA GLY A 143 5.75 -2.28 37.79
C GLY A 143 4.70 -1.71 36.83
N GLN A 144 5.03 -1.52 35.55
CA GLN A 144 4.09 -1.03 34.54
C GLN A 144 3.38 -2.16 33.81
N ALA A 145 2.15 -1.90 33.42
CA ALA A 145 1.34 -2.78 32.60
C ALA A 145 0.49 -1.96 31.61
N VAL A 146 -0.11 -2.66 30.67
CA VAL A 146 -1.09 -2.09 29.75
C VAL A 146 -2.20 -3.09 29.50
N LEU A 147 -3.43 -2.64 29.63
CA LEU A 147 -4.64 -3.36 29.25
C LEU A 147 -5.49 -2.48 28.34
N ILE A 148 -5.55 -2.84 27.07
CA ILE A 148 -6.22 -2.08 26.02
C ILE A 148 -7.18 -2.97 25.25
N TYR A 149 -8.38 -2.46 24.97
CA TYR A 149 -9.22 -2.97 23.90
C TYR A 149 -9.22 -2.00 22.72
N ALA A 150 -8.89 -2.50 21.54
CA ALA A 150 -8.79 -1.71 20.32
C ALA A 150 -9.79 -2.24 19.28
N THR A 151 -10.66 -1.36 18.77
CA THR A 151 -11.68 -1.72 17.78
C THR A 151 -11.29 -1.19 16.41
N ALA A 152 -11.15 -2.10 15.44
CA ALA A 152 -10.96 -1.78 14.04
C ALA A 152 -12.29 -1.65 13.31
N VAL A 153 -12.39 -0.66 12.42
CA VAL A 153 -13.55 -0.44 11.55
C VAL A 153 -13.10 -0.21 10.11
N MET A 154 -14.01 -0.45 9.16
CA MET A 154 -13.75 -0.22 7.75
C MET A 154 -13.82 1.26 7.40
N GLY A 155 -12.82 1.77 6.69
CA GLY A 155 -12.74 3.15 6.23
C GLY A 155 -11.92 3.28 4.95
N THR A 156 -11.76 4.51 4.46
CA THR A 156 -10.93 4.81 3.28
C THR A 156 -9.95 5.94 3.59
N ALA A 157 -8.89 6.02 2.79
CA ALA A 157 -7.90 7.09 2.93
C ALA A 157 -8.43 8.50 2.62
N ARG A 158 -9.63 8.63 2.03
CA ARG A 158 -10.33 9.93 1.95
C ARG A 158 -10.67 10.48 3.32
N THR A 159 -10.98 9.62 4.29
CA THR A 159 -11.36 10.03 5.65
C THR A 159 -10.11 10.25 6.50
N HIS A 160 -9.16 9.31 6.49
CA HIS A 160 -7.91 9.42 7.26
C HIS A 160 -6.83 8.51 6.68
N ALA A 161 -5.56 8.94 6.73
CA ALA A 161 -4.43 8.23 6.15
C ALA A 161 -4.20 6.80 6.70
N LYS A 162 -4.70 6.50 7.90
CA LYS A 162 -4.62 5.14 8.51
C LYS A 162 -5.28 4.04 7.68
N TRP A 163 -6.27 4.42 6.87
CA TRP A 163 -6.98 3.52 5.96
C TRP A 163 -6.35 3.45 4.55
N GLN A 164 -5.19 4.06 4.33
CA GLN A 164 -4.48 3.92 3.07
C GLN A 164 -3.98 2.48 2.90
N ALA A 165 -4.49 1.78 1.88
CA ALA A 165 -4.14 0.37 1.63
C ALA A 165 -2.92 0.21 0.69
N ALA A 166 -2.66 1.21 -0.16
CA ALA A 166 -1.57 1.17 -1.13
C ALA A 166 -0.60 2.34 -0.93
N PHE A 167 0.69 2.08 -1.11
CA PHE A 167 1.78 3.01 -0.89
C PHE A 167 2.66 3.07 -2.14
N GLY A 168 3.34 4.21 -2.32
CA GLY A 168 4.25 4.40 -3.45
C GLY A 168 3.61 4.17 -4.82
N VAL A 169 2.28 4.35 -4.95
CA VAL A 169 1.54 4.09 -6.18
C VAL A 169 1.97 5.10 -7.24
N GLY A 170 2.94 4.68 -8.05
CA GLY A 170 3.57 5.48 -9.08
C GLY A 170 3.38 4.81 -10.43
N TYR A 171 3.16 5.63 -11.45
CA TYR A 171 3.25 5.16 -12.82
C TYR A 171 4.10 6.10 -13.65
N LYS A 172 4.61 5.57 -14.76
CA LYS A 172 5.27 6.35 -15.80
C LYS A 172 4.83 5.85 -17.17
N TYR A 173 4.97 6.68 -18.18
CA TYR A 173 4.86 6.25 -19.57
C TYR A 173 5.88 5.15 -19.86
N VAL A 174 5.49 4.17 -20.67
CA VAL A 174 6.42 3.14 -21.15
C VAL A 174 7.47 3.83 -22.04
N PRO A 175 8.77 3.70 -21.74
CA PRO A 175 9.81 4.38 -22.51
C PRO A 175 9.95 3.80 -23.92
N ILE A 176 9.98 4.67 -24.92
CA ILE A 176 10.33 4.31 -26.31
C ILE A 176 11.80 4.68 -26.52
N ILE A 177 12.68 3.70 -26.63
CA ILE A 177 14.12 3.93 -26.80
C ILE A 177 14.54 3.46 -28.18
N LYS A 178 15.07 4.37 -28.99
CA LYS A 178 15.60 4.08 -30.33
C LYS A 178 17.10 4.30 -30.33
N VAL A 179 17.85 3.32 -30.86
CA VAL A 179 19.30 3.39 -31.07
C VAL A 179 19.55 3.33 -32.57
N ASP A 180 20.29 4.30 -33.11
CA ASP A 180 20.72 4.29 -34.51
C ASP A 180 21.75 3.17 -34.72
N GLU A 181 21.35 2.12 -35.45
CA GLU A 181 22.19 0.93 -35.71
C GLU A 181 23.51 1.26 -36.41
N LYS A 182 23.58 2.38 -37.17
CA LYS A 182 24.81 2.82 -37.84
C LYS A 182 25.83 3.39 -36.87
N LYS A 183 25.36 3.96 -35.75
CA LYS A 183 26.16 4.65 -34.72
C LYS A 183 26.22 3.87 -33.41
N ALA A 184 25.60 2.69 -33.34
CA ALA A 184 25.52 1.87 -32.14
C ALA A 184 26.91 1.42 -31.63
N GLY A 185 27.91 1.36 -32.50
CA GLY A 185 29.30 1.03 -32.16
C GLY A 185 30.19 2.24 -31.88
N ASP A 186 29.69 3.47 -32.01
CA ASP A 186 30.48 4.66 -31.74
C ASP A 186 30.84 4.71 -30.25
N ALA A 187 32.06 5.14 -29.93
CA ALA A 187 32.53 5.23 -28.54
C ALA A 187 31.60 6.07 -27.64
N SER A 188 31.03 7.16 -28.19
CA SER A 188 30.04 7.99 -27.49
C SER A 188 28.72 7.27 -27.22
N THR A 189 28.27 6.42 -28.14
CA THR A 189 27.04 5.64 -27.99
C THR A 189 27.24 4.50 -26.99
N ILE A 190 28.36 3.77 -27.08
CA ILE A 190 28.71 2.69 -26.14
C ILE A 190 28.81 3.21 -24.70
N LYS A 191 29.36 4.42 -24.51
CA LYS A 191 29.46 5.07 -23.19
C LYS A 191 28.10 5.25 -22.48
N CYS A 192 26.99 5.24 -23.20
CA CYS A 192 25.65 5.29 -22.61
C CYS A 192 25.34 4.09 -21.70
N ALA A 193 25.97 2.92 -21.91
CA ALA A 193 25.80 1.77 -21.04
C ALA A 193 26.41 1.99 -19.65
N GLU A 194 27.57 2.63 -19.59
CA GLU A 194 28.25 2.99 -18.33
C GLU A 194 27.55 4.17 -17.64
N MET A 195 27.19 5.21 -18.41
CA MET A 195 26.57 6.42 -17.89
C MET A 195 25.16 6.22 -17.33
N CYS A 196 24.41 5.22 -17.81
CA CYS A 196 23.03 5.02 -17.38
C CYS A 196 22.98 4.30 -16.01
N PRO A 197 22.66 4.99 -14.90
CA PRO A 197 22.69 4.39 -13.56
C PRO A 197 21.61 3.33 -13.35
N ARG A 198 20.65 3.23 -14.29
CA ARG A 198 19.51 2.30 -14.22
C ARG A 198 19.69 1.02 -15.05
N GLY A 199 20.88 0.82 -15.62
CA GLY A 199 21.20 -0.39 -16.39
C GLY A 199 20.23 -0.64 -17.56
N VAL A 200 19.81 0.43 -18.23
CA VAL A 200 18.87 0.37 -19.37
C VAL A 200 19.53 -0.25 -20.59
N PHE A 201 20.83 -0.03 -20.77
CA PHE A 201 21.58 -0.47 -21.92
C PHE A 201 22.59 -1.56 -21.56
N GLU A 202 23.01 -2.31 -22.56
CA GLU A 202 24.14 -3.23 -22.51
C GLU A 202 24.96 -3.10 -23.79
N VAL A 203 26.22 -3.56 -23.76
CA VAL A 203 27.07 -3.62 -24.95
C VAL A 203 27.18 -5.08 -25.38
N LYS A 204 26.70 -5.38 -26.58
CA LYS A 204 26.77 -6.73 -27.19
C LYS A 204 27.47 -6.63 -28.53
N SER A 205 28.51 -7.44 -28.72
CA SER A 205 29.32 -7.47 -29.95
C SER A 205 29.81 -6.08 -30.38
N GLY A 206 30.24 -5.26 -29.41
CA GLY A 206 30.72 -3.90 -29.65
C GLY A 206 29.63 -2.90 -30.05
N LYS A 207 28.34 -3.22 -29.89
CA LYS A 207 27.21 -2.31 -30.16
C LYS A 207 26.34 -2.11 -28.93
N LEU A 208 25.88 -0.88 -28.72
CA LEU A 208 24.88 -0.56 -27.70
C LEU A 208 23.53 -1.21 -28.05
N LYS A 209 22.93 -1.91 -27.09
CA LYS A 209 21.58 -2.47 -27.18
C LYS A 209 20.78 -2.10 -25.94
N VAL A 210 19.46 -2.00 -26.09
CA VAL A 210 18.54 -1.75 -24.98
C VAL A 210 18.24 -3.07 -24.27
N LYS A 211 18.60 -3.18 -23.00
CA LYS A 211 18.40 -4.37 -22.16
C LYS A 211 17.13 -4.26 -21.31
N ASN A 212 16.99 -3.16 -20.57
CA ASN A 212 15.92 -2.95 -19.59
C ASN A 212 15.18 -1.64 -19.86
N PRO A 213 14.35 -1.55 -20.91
CA PRO A 213 13.70 -0.30 -21.30
C PRO A 213 12.82 0.28 -20.18
N LEU A 214 12.12 -0.57 -19.43
CA LEU A 214 11.28 -0.16 -18.31
C LEU A 214 12.04 0.42 -17.12
N ASN A 215 13.36 0.26 -17.03
CA ASN A 215 14.14 0.91 -15.97
C ASN A 215 14.39 2.38 -16.26
N CYS A 216 14.30 2.81 -17.53
CA CYS A 216 14.57 4.18 -17.95
C CYS A 216 13.65 5.18 -17.24
N SER A 217 14.25 6.19 -16.60
CA SER A 217 13.52 7.34 -16.01
C SER A 217 13.32 8.49 -16.99
N MET A 218 13.72 8.33 -18.25
CA MET A 218 13.69 9.39 -19.26
C MET A 218 14.47 10.65 -18.83
N CYS A 219 15.63 10.48 -18.18
CA CYS A 219 16.52 11.60 -17.86
C CYS A 219 17.20 12.21 -19.10
N LYS A 220 17.18 11.49 -20.24
CA LYS A 220 17.70 11.90 -21.55
C LYS A 220 19.21 12.17 -21.65
N GLU A 221 19.98 11.88 -20.61
CA GLU A 221 21.45 12.05 -20.63
C GLU A 221 22.14 11.23 -21.73
N CYS A 222 21.57 10.07 -22.08
CA CYS A 222 22.06 9.24 -23.18
C CYS A 222 21.89 9.90 -24.56
N GLU A 223 20.94 10.81 -24.74
CA GLU A 223 20.76 11.54 -26.01
C GLU A 223 21.95 12.50 -26.23
N SER A 224 22.30 13.27 -25.20
CA SER A 224 23.45 14.18 -25.19
C SER A 224 24.77 13.42 -25.34
N THR A 225 24.95 12.35 -24.55
CA THR A 225 26.18 11.54 -24.55
C THR A 225 26.44 10.91 -25.92
N SER A 226 25.40 10.39 -26.56
CA SER A 226 25.49 9.71 -27.86
C SER A 226 25.46 10.65 -29.06
N LYS A 227 25.41 11.98 -28.85
CA LYS A 227 25.26 12.99 -29.92
C LYS A 227 24.04 12.70 -30.81
N GLY A 228 22.92 12.31 -30.19
CA GLY A 228 21.66 12.01 -30.87
C GLY A 228 21.54 10.64 -31.53
N ALA A 229 22.49 9.72 -31.30
CA ALA A 229 22.35 8.33 -31.77
C ALA A 229 21.37 7.51 -30.93
N VAL A 230 21.10 7.91 -29.68
CA VAL A 230 20.06 7.37 -28.82
C VAL A 230 18.96 8.43 -28.69
N LEU A 231 17.71 8.03 -28.86
CA LEU A 231 16.52 8.88 -28.66
C LEU A 231 15.57 8.21 -27.68
N VAL A 232 15.07 8.98 -26.71
CA VAL A 232 14.16 8.53 -25.66
C VAL A 232 12.84 9.30 -25.74
N GLY A 233 11.79 8.59 -26.12
CA GLY A 233 10.41 9.05 -26.11
C GLY A 233 9.57 8.36 -25.03
N ALA A 234 8.31 8.78 -24.95
CA ALA A 234 7.30 8.23 -24.07
C ALA A 234 6.12 7.73 -24.92
N ASP A 235 5.59 6.56 -24.58
CA ASP A 235 4.33 6.05 -25.12
C ASP A 235 3.18 6.58 -24.26
N ASP A 236 2.31 7.42 -24.83
CA ASP A 236 1.18 8.04 -24.15
C ASP A 236 -0.06 7.14 -24.01
N SER A 237 0.00 5.93 -24.56
CA SER A 237 -1.07 4.92 -24.51
C SER A 237 -0.77 3.75 -23.56
N ASN A 238 0.49 3.60 -23.14
CA ASN A 238 0.96 2.51 -22.30
C ASN A 238 1.70 3.03 -21.06
N PHE A 239 1.30 2.56 -19.87
CA PHE A 239 1.82 3.04 -18.59
C PHE A 239 2.37 1.89 -17.77
N TYR A 240 3.53 2.08 -17.14
CA TYR A 240 4.10 1.12 -16.21
C TYR A 240 3.85 1.56 -14.77
N PHE A 241 3.09 0.76 -14.02
CA PHE A 241 2.75 0.97 -12.62
C PHE A 241 3.65 0.16 -11.67
N LYS A 242 3.93 0.76 -10.51
CA LYS A 242 4.50 0.11 -9.33
C LYS A 242 3.77 0.60 -8.09
N TYR A 243 3.55 -0.29 -7.14
CA TYR A 243 2.97 0.03 -5.84
C TYR A 243 3.31 -1.04 -4.82
N GLU A 244 3.13 -0.67 -3.56
CA GLU A 244 3.28 -1.53 -2.40
C GLU A 244 2.02 -1.44 -1.52
N THR A 245 1.89 -2.33 -0.54
CA THR A 245 0.81 -2.37 0.45
C THR A 245 1.42 -2.53 1.84
N ASP A 246 0.65 -2.29 2.90
CA ASP A 246 1.09 -2.52 4.29
C ASP A 246 0.74 -3.92 4.82
N GLY A 247 0.30 -4.83 3.95
CA GLY A 247 -0.04 -6.21 4.31
C GLY A 247 -1.46 -6.41 4.83
N SER A 248 -2.21 -5.33 5.10
CA SER A 248 -3.65 -5.42 5.42
C SER A 248 -4.46 -6.07 4.29
N LEU A 249 -4.06 -5.79 3.05
CA LEU A 249 -4.50 -6.43 1.81
C LEU A 249 -3.26 -6.85 1.02
N THR A 250 -3.38 -7.93 0.25
CA THR A 250 -2.34 -8.29 -0.73
C THR A 250 -2.33 -7.29 -1.89
N ALA A 251 -1.21 -7.23 -2.61
CA ALA A 251 -1.08 -6.38 -3.81
C ALA A 251 -2.19 -6.71 -4.83
N LYS A 252 -2.47 -8.00 -5.06
CA LYS A 252 -3.54 -8.43 -5.96
C LYS A 252 -4.91 -7.92 -5.52
N GLN A 253 -5.26 -8.08 -4.24
CA GLN A 253 -6.53 -7.59 -3.70
C GLN A 253 -6.69 -6.07 -3.86
N VAL A 254 -5.61 -5.31 -3.65
CA VAL A 254 -5.60 -3.86 -3.86
C VAL A 254 -5.91 -3.50 -5.32
N LEU A 255 -5.26 -4.16 -6.28
CA LEU A 255 -5.51 -3.92 -7.70
C LEU A 255 -6.93 -4.32 -8.11
N ASP A 256 -7.38 -5.52 -7.70
CA ASP A 256 -8.73 -6.01 -8.00
C ASP A 256 -9.79 -5.04 -7.47
N LYS A 257 -9.63 -4.60 -6.20
CA LYS A 257 -10.60 -3.69 -5.57
C LYS A 257 -10.61 -2.31 -6.22
N ALA A 258 -9.45 -1.79 -6.64
CA ALA A 258 -9.39 -0.53 -7.37
C ALA A 258 -10.13 -0.60 -8.72
N MET A 259 -10.00 -1.71 -9.43
CA MET A 259 -10.71 -1.93 -10.70
C MET A 259 -12.22 -2.06 -10.49
N GLU A 260 -12.63 -2.80 -9.46
CA GLU A 260 -14.04 -2.92 -9.06
C GLU A 260 -14.65 -1.55 -8.77
N ILE A 261 -13.99 -0.71 -7.96
CA ILE A 261 -14.47 0.63 -7.60
C ILE A 261 -14.69 1.51 -8.85
N ILE A 262 -13.74 1.49 -9.80
CA ILE A 262 -13.86 2.28 -11.03
C ILE A 262 -15.04 1.80 -11.87
N ALA A 263 -15.25 0.49 -11.96
CA ALA A 263 -16.37 -0.09 -12.69
C ALA A 263 -17.71 0.33 -12.04
N THR A 264 -17.85 0.13 -10.72
CA THR A 264 -19.08 0.49 -9.98
C THR A 264 -19.40 1.98 -10.07
N GLN A 265 -18.39 2.87 -10.00
CA GLN A 265 -18.61 4.32 -10.16
C GLN A 265 -19.11 4.68 -11.57
N SER A 266 -18.61 3.98 -12.59
CA SER A 266 -19.04 4.18 -13.98
C SER A 266 -20.47 3.72 -14.18
N GLU A 267 -20.84 2.55 -13.63
CA GLU A 267 -22.20 2.01 -13.64
C GLU A 267 -23.19 2.91 -12.90
N ALA A 268 -22.85 3.36 -11.69
CA ALA A 268 -23.69 4.27 -10.92
C ALA A 268 -23.97 5.59 -11.67
N THR A 269 -22.94 6.14 -12.32
CA THR A 269 -23.09 7.33 -13.17
C THR A 269 -24.03 7.07 -14.34
N PHE A 270 -23.93 5.91 -14.99
CA PHE A 270 -24.81 5.53 -16.08
C PHE A 270 -26.28 5.38 -15.62
N SER A 271 -26.51 4.74 -14.47
CA SER A 271 -27.86 4.60 -13.89
C SER A 271 -28.49 5.97 -13.57
N HIS A 272 -27.74 6.90 -12.97
CA HIS A 272 -28.26 8.24 -12.68
C HIS A 272 -28.64 9.03 -13.94
N ILE A 273 -27.92 8.83 -15.06
CA ILE A 273 -28.28 9.46 -16.34
C ILE A 273 -29.62 8.91 -16.84
N ASN A 274 -29.83 7.60 -16.73
CA ASN A 274 -31.09 6.97 -17.17
C ASN A 274 -32.30 7.37 -16.31
N GLU A 275 -32.11 7.61 -15.02
CA GLU A 275 -33.17 8.10 -14.13
C GLU A 275 -33.52 9.58 -14.37
N ALA A 276 -32.59 10.36 -14.95
CA ALA A 276 -32.76 11.79 -15.20
C ALA A 276 -33.42 12.10 -16.56
N ILE A 277 -33.58 11.11 -17.44
CA ILE A 277 -34.21 11.22 -18.76
C ILE A 277 -35.62 10.62 -18.70
#